data_AF-A0A561CJZ5-F1
#
_entry.id   AF-A0A561CJZ5-F1
#
_cell.length_a   1.000
_cell.length_b   1.000
_cell.length_c   1.000
_cell.angle_alpha   90.00
_cell.angle_beta   90.00
_cell.angle_gamma   90.00
#
_symmetry.space_group_name_H-M   'P 1'
#
loop_
_entity.id
_entity.type
_entity.pdbx_description
1 polymer ?
#
loop_
_entity_poly.entity_id
_entity_poly.type
_entity_poly.pdbx_seq_one_letter_code
_entity_poly.pdbx_strand_id
1 'polypeptide(L)'
;MLTANKLMPQGRGLAPVLLKRAATVELDWDVRQKSRFDATDSQGRQIGVFLPRGTAVRGGDVLVAEDGSLVRVIAAPQPVLRITHCTAHGTPFDLTRAAYHLGNRHVPIELKPDHLKIEPDHVLADMLRSMHLIVVAVEEAFEPEGGAYGSHEHSRGAGHDHAHDHGHAHGGSKGPKPLVLAPELLDDHDHSHDHGHGHHGHSH
;
A
#
# COMPACT_ATOMS: atom_id res chain seq x y z
N MET A 1 -29.96 4.13 7.08
CA MET A 1 -28.49 3.94 7.03
C MET A 1 -28.01 4.69 5.81
N LEU A 2 -27.09 5.64 5.96
CA LEU A 2 -26.51 6.40 4.85
C LEU A 2 -25.41 5.56 4.20
N THR A 3 -25.26 5.65 2.88
CA THR A 3 -24.16 4.97 2.17
C THR A 3 -23.16 6.02 1.68
N ALA A 4 -21.87 5.77 1.84
CA ALA A 4 -20.80 6.58 1.26
C ALA A 4 -19.96 5.74 0.30
N ASN A 5 -20.02 6.07 -0.99
CA ASN A 5 -19.33 5.33 -2.06
C ASN A 5 -18.24 6.16 -2.76
N LYS A 6 -18.05 7.40 -2.32
CA LYS A 6 -17.06 8.32 -2.88
C LYS A 6 -16.19 8.90 -1.77
N LEU A 7 -14.90 8.96 -2.04
CA LEU A 7 -13.87 9.55 -1.19
C LEU A 7 -13.24 10.75 -1.90
N MET A 8 -13.13 11.88 -1.20
CA MET A 8 -12.37 13.05 -1.65
C MET A 8 -11.09 13.16 -0.82
N PRO A 9 -9.92 12.87 -1.41
CA PRO A 9 -8.64 12.92 -0.69
C PRO A 9 -8.41 14.31 -0.09
N GLN A 10 -8.17 14.37 1.22
CA GLN A 10 -7.92 15.60 1.98
C GLN A 10 -8.96 16.72 1.76
N GLY A 11 -10.18 16.38 1.31
CA GLY A 11 -11.20 17.36 0.96
C GLY A 11 -10.82 18.31 -0.19
N ARG A 12 -9.89 17.91 -1.07
CA ARG A 12 -9.41 18.75 -2.19
C ARG A 12 -10.57 19.27 -3.03
N GLY A 13 -10.59 20.58 -3.26
CA GLY A 13 -11.62 21.27 -4.04
C GLY A 13 -12.84 21.75 -3.22
N LEU A 14 -12.92 21.42 -1.93
CA LEU A 14 -13.96 21.94 -1.04
C LEU A 14 -13.50 23.23 -0.37
N ALA A 15 -14.44 24.18 -0.20
CA ALA A 15 -14.17 25.38 0.59
C ALA A 15 -13.92 25.01 2.07
N PRO A 16 -12.97 25.65 2.77
CA PRO A 16 -12.65 25.33 4.17
C PRO A 16 -13.85 25.36 5.12
N VAL A 17 -14.84 26.23 4.85
CA VAL A 17 -16.08 26.33 5.63
C VAL A 17 -16.92 25.04 5.54
N LEU A 18 -16.91 24.35 4.40
CA LEU A 18 -17.60 23.07 4.24
C LEU A 18 -16.92 21.98 5.07
N LEU A 19 -15.58 21.93 5.05
CA LEU A 19 -14.82 20.97 5.85
C LEU A 19 -15.01 21.17 7.36
N LYS A 20 -15.09 22.44 7.80
CA LYS A 20 -15.30 22.79 9.22
C LYS A 20 -16.70 22.43 9.72
N ARG A 21 -17.70 22.42 8.85
CA ARG A 21 -19.10 22.12 9.19
C ARG A 21 -19.50 20.66 8.94
N ALA A 22 -18.71 19.92 8.18
CA ALA A 22 -18.93 18.51 7.93
C ALA A 22 -18.98 17.71 9.24
N ALA A 23 -19.86 16.71 9.30
CA ALA A 23 -19.81 15.73 10.38
C ALA A 23 -18.46 14.99 10.33
N THR A 24 -18.00 14.48 11.47
CA THR A 24 -16.73 13.74 11.53
C THR A 24 -16.95 12.28 11.86
N VAL A 25 -16.01 11.43 11.46
CA VAL A 25 -15.93 10.04 11.90
C VAL A 25 -14.50 9.76 12.34
N GLU A 26 -14.33 9.26 13.55
CA GLU A 26 -13.03 8.88 14.12
C GLU A 26 -12.85 7.38 13.93
N LEU A 27 -11.80 6.98 13.21
CA LEU A 27 -11.55 5.61 12.83
C LEU A 27 -10.07 5.25 13.07
N ASP A 28 -9.84 4.11 13.69
CA ASP A 28 -8.51 3.51 13.79
C ASP A 28 -8.02 3.01 12.41
N TRP A 29 -6.77 2.58 12.35
CA TRP A 29 -6.17 2.04 11.13
C TRP A 29 -6.85 0.74 10.68
N ASP A 30 -7.29 -0.11 11.61
CA ASP A 30 -7.93 -1.40 11.33
C ASP A 30 -9.24 -1.30 10.56
N VAL A 31 -9.99 -0.23 10.80
CA VAL A 31 -11.17 0.10 10.01
C VAL A 31 -10.76 0.81 8.72
N ARG A 32 -9.86 1.79 8.79
CA ARG A 32 -9.47 2.63 7.64
C ARG A 32 -8.75 1.88 6.52
N GLN A 33 -8.07 0.77 6.83
CA GLN A 33 -7.43 -0.07 5.82
C GLN A 33 -8.42 -0.90 4.99
N LYS A 34 -9.69 -1.00 5.43
CA LYS A 34 -10.75 -1.71 4.72
C LYS A 34 -11.46 -0.78 3.74
N SER A 35 -11.78 -1.29 2.56
CA SER A 35 -12.59 -0.53 1.59
C SER A 35 -14.09 -0.61 1.84
N ARG A 36 -14.53 -1.49 2.76
CA ARG A 36 -15.94 -1.67 3.15
C ARG A 36 -16.03 -1.82 4.65
N PHE A 37 -16.81 -0.97 5.30
CA PHE A 37 -17.03 -0.99 6.74
C PHE A 37 -18.23 -0.12 7.11
N ASP A 38 -18.80 -0.36 8.29
CA ASP A 38 -19.82 0.51 8.88
C ASP A 38 -19.17 1.43 9.92
N ALA A 39 -19.72 2.64 10.05
CA ALA A 39 -19.29 3.61 11.04
C ALA A 39 -20.46 4.47 11.53
N THR A 40 -20.28 5.13 12.67
CA THR A 40 -21.22 6.14 13.19
C THR A 40 -20.53 7.49 13.20
N ASP A 41 -21.14 8.51 12.60
CA ASP A 41 -20.57 9.86 12.62
C ASP A 41 -20.86 10.62 13.93
N SER A 42 -20.23 11.79 14.06
CA SER A 42 -20.40 12.73 15.18
C SER A 42 -21.83 13.22 15.41
N GLN A 43 -22.75 13.00 14.47
CA GLN A 43 -24.16 13.35 14.58
C GLN A 43 -25.03 12.13 14.94
N GLY A 44 -24.41 10.97 15.21
CA GLY A 44 -25.09 9.73 15.55
C GLY A 44 -25.69 9.00 14.35
N ARG A 45 -25.32 9.37 13.11
CA ARG A 45 -25.85 8.74 11.90
C ARG A 45 -25.02 7.51 11.56
N GLN A 46 -25.71 6.41 11.23
CA GLN A 46 -25.09 5.19 10.72
C GLN A 46 -24.71 5.33 9.25
N ILE A 47 -23.45 5.05 8.92
CA ILE A 47 -22.86 5.17 7.58
C ILE A 47 -22.23 3.84 7.18
N GLY A 48 -22.69 3.26 6.06
CA GLY A 48 -22.00 2.17 5.38
C GLY A 48 -21.07 2.70 4.31
N VAL A 49 -19.78 2.41 4.40
CA VAL A 49 -18.75 2.85 3.45
C VAL A 49 -18.47 1.76 2.43
N PHE A 50 -18.50 2.09 1.14
CA PHE A 50 -18.26 1.17 0.02
C PHE A 50 -17.33 1.81 -1.02
N LEU A 51 -16.04 1.67 -0.82
CA LEU A 51 -15.00 2.19 -1.70
C LEU A 51 -14.44 1.10 -2.63
N PRO A 52 -13.78 1.49 -3.74
CA PRO A 52 -13.02 0.56 -4.58
C PRO A 52 -12.07 -0.30 -3.76
N ARG A 53 -11.85 -1.55 -4.19
CA ARG A 53 -10.96 -2.48 -3.48
C ARG A 53 -9.55 -1.89 -3.41
N GLY A 54 -8.90 -2.04 -2.25
CA GLY A 54 -7.56 -1.50 -2.00
C GLY A 54 -7.54 -0.01 -1.66
N THR A 55 -8.68 0.70 -1.65
CA THR A 55 -8.73 2.07 -1.11
C THR A 55 -8.63 2.04 0.41
N ALA A 56 -7.55 2.61 0.94
CA ALA A 56 -7.41 2.93 2.35
C ALA A 56 -7.81 4.39 2.61
N VAL A 57 -8.50 4.63 3.72
CA VAL A 57 -9.00 5.96 4.09
C VAL A 57 -7.97 6.66 4.98
N ARG A 58 -7.61 7.91 4.66
CA ARG A 58 -6.64 8.68 5.44
C ARG A 58 -7.33 9.72 6.31
N GLY A 59 -6.70 10.08 7.43
CA GLY A 59 -7.11 11.22 8.23
C GLY A 59 -7.12 12.50 7.38
N GLY A 60 -8.20 13.27 7.46
CA GLY A 60 -8.43 14.45 6.64
C GLY A 60 -9.20 14.19 5.34
N ASP A 61 -9.34 12.94 4.90
CA ASP A 61 -10.18 12.62 3.75
C ASP A 61 -11.66 12.90 4.05
N VAL A 62 -12.45 13.07 2.99
CA VAL A 62 -13.88 13.35 3.12
C VAL A 62 -14.67 12.28 2.37
N LEU A 63 -15.48 11.53 3.12
CA LEU A 63 -16.49 10.63 2.59
C LEU A 63 -17.69 11.46 2.13
N VAL A 64 -18.19 11.16 0.93
CA VAL A 64 -19.40 11.78 0.38
C VAL A 64 -20.49 10.73 0.40
N ALA A 65 -21.53 10.99 1.19
CA ALA A 65 -22.70 10.14 1.27
C ALA A 65 -23.63 10.37 0.07
N GLU A 66 -24.53 9.41 -0.19
CA GLU A 66 -25.49 9.46 -1.31
C GLU A 66 -26.47 10.62 -1.22
N ASP A 67 -26.73 11.14 -0.02
CA ASP A 67 -27.56 12.35 0.20
C ASP A 67 -26.78 13.66 -0.03
N GLY A 68 -25.51 13.58 -0.42
CA GLY A 68 -24.60 14.71 -0.59
C GLY A 68 -23.95 15.20 0.70
N SER A 69 -24.23 14.58 1.84
CA SER A 69 -23.57 14.91 3.11
C SER A 69 -22.06 14.65 3.02
N LEU A 70 -21.30 15.57 3.58
CA LEU A 70 -19.85 15.44 3.74
C LEU A 70 -19.52 14.93 5.14
N VAL A 71 -18.68 13.90 5.21
CA VAL A 71 -18.20 13.32 6.46
C VAL A 71 -16.69 13.27 6.44
N ARG A 72 -16.05 14.08 7.29
CA ARG A 72 -14.60 14.19 7.38
C ARG A 72 -14.04 13.08 8.28
N VAL A 73 -13.04 12.37 7.78
CA VAL A 73 -12.39 11.30 8.51
C VAL A 73 -11.30 11.87 9.40
N ILE A 74 -11.26 11.41 10.63
CA ILE A 74 -10.20 11.69 11.60
C ILE A 74 -9.54 10.35 11.91
N ALA A 75 -8.22 10.31 11.82
CA ALA A 75 -7.46 9.16 12.29
C ALA A 75 -7.55 9.15 13.82
N ALA A 76 -8.25 8.15 14.37
CA ALA A 76 -8.38 8.01 15.81
C ALA A 76 -7.02 7.68 16.43
N PRO A 77 -6.71 8.21 17.63
CA PRO A 77 -5.62 7.68 18.44
C PRO A 77 -5.84 6.20 18.71
N GLN A 78 -4.78 5.41 18.58
CA GLN A 78 -4.79 3.99 18.88
C GLN A 78 -3.46 3.56 19.54
N PRO A 79 -3.42 2.39 20.18
CA PRO A 79 -2.17 1.85 20.71
C PRO A 79 -1.15 1.66 19.59
N VAL A 80 0.02 2.28 19.72
CA VAL A 80 1.17 2.11 18.82
C VAL A 80 2.48 2.07 19.60
N LEU A 81 3.52 1.54 18.97
CA LEU A 81 4.90 1.70 19.43
C LEU A 81 5.53 2.88 18.69
N ARG A 82 5.93 3.90 19.44
CA ARG A 82 6.74 5.02 18.95
C ARG A 82 8.21 4.68 19.11
N ILE A 83 8.95 4.72 18.02
CA ILE A 83 10.37 4.37 17.97
C ILE A 83 11.22 5.57 17.62
N THR A 84 12.18 5.89 18.49
CA THR A 84 13.13 7.00 18.30
C THR A 84 14.56 6.47 18.44
N HIS A 85 15.52 7.17 17.85
CA HIS A 85 16.93 6.84 18.07
C HIS A 85 17.34 7.17 19.51
N CYS A 86 18.35 6.47 20.03
CA CYS A 86 19.01 6.87 21.27
C CYS A 86 19.84 8.13 21.02
N THR A 87 19.65 9.19 21.81
CA THR A 87 20.42 10.44 21.67
C THR A 87 21.83 10.35 22.25
N ALA A 88 22.09 9.38 23.14
CA ALA A 88 23.39 9.19 23.78
C ALA A 88 24.35 8.31 22.96
N HIS A 89 23.83 7.25 22.33
CA HIS A 89 24.65 6.22 21.67
C HIS A 89 24.26 5.94 20.22
N GLY A 90 23.15 6.51 19.73
CA GLY A 90 22.62 6.25 18.40
C GLY A 90 22.67 7.49 17.51
N THR A 91 22.24 7.31 16.26
CA THR A 91 22.14 8.36 15.24
C THR A 91 20.75 8.34 14.60
N PRO A 92 20.31 9.45 13.97
CA PRO A 92 19.08 9.44 13.18
C PRO A 92 19.04 8.36 12.09
N PHE A 93 20.20 7.97 11.56
CA PHE A 93 20.30 6.93 10.54
C PHE A 93 19.89 5.53 11.04
N ASP A 94 19.90 5.30 12.35
CA ASP A 94 19.45 4.02 12.91
C ASP A 94 17.94 3.82 12.73
N LEU A 95 17.14 4.90 12.64
CA LEU A 95 15.74 4.81 12.23
C LEU A 95 15.59 4.34 10.78
N THR A 96 16.46 4.78 9.88
CA THR A 96 16.47 4.29 8.49
C THR A 96 16.77 2.80 8.44
N ARG A 97 17.75 2.31 9.22
CA ARG A 97 18.06 0.88 9.35
C ARG A 97 16.88 0.11 9.92
N ALA A 98 16.21 0.65 10.93
CA ALA A 98 15.00 0.06 11.51
C ALA A 98 13.89 -0.08 10.48
N ALA A 99 13.60 1.00 9.75
CA ALA A 99 12.59 1.01 8.68
C ALA A 99 12.92 -0.03 7.59
N TYR A 100 14.18 -0.18 7.22
CA TYR A 100 14.62 -1.23 6.30
C TYR A 100 14.29 -2.64 6.82
N HIS A 101 14.62 -2.95 8.07
CA HIS A 101 14.35 -4.27 8.65
C HIS A 101 12.85 -4.55 8.87
N LEU A 102 12.07 -3.53 9.22
CA LEU A 102 10.61 -3.61 9.35
C LEU A 102 9.95 -3.81 7.98
N GLY A 103 10.40 -3.07 6.96
CA GLY A 103 9.96 -3.21 5.58
C GLY A 103 10.22 -4.62 5.02
N ASN A 104 11.40 -5.19 5.27
CA ASN A 104 11.73 -6.58 4.90
C ASN A 104 10.80 -7.63 5.54
N ARG A 105 10.07 -7.27 6.60
CA ARG A 105 9.10 -8.11 7.29
C ARG A 105 7.66 -7.77 6.92
N HIS A 106 7.46 -6.86 5.97
CA HIS A 106 6.15 -6.35 5.55
C HIS A 106 5.31 -5.77 6.71
N VAL A 107 5.97 -5.16 7.70
CA VAL A 107 5.29 -4.54 8.83
C VAL A 107 4.71 -3.18 8.38
N PRO A 108 3.40 -2.92 8.59
CA PRO A 108 2.85 -1.58 8.41
C PRO A 108 3.59 -0.58 9.30
N ILE A 109 4.17 0.46 8.68
CA ILE A 109 5.03 1.42 9.36
C ILE A 109 4.69 2.84 8.93
N GLU A 110 4.53 3.73 9.90
CA GLU A 110 4.46 5.17 9.65
C GLU A 110 5.87 5.75 9.78
N LEU A 111 6.31 6.47 8.74
CA LEU A 111 7.62 7.09 8.68
C LEU A 111 7.51 8.58 9.02
N LYS A 112 8.30 9.04 9.99
CA LYS A 112 8.56 10.46 10.24
C LYS A 112 10.07 10.71 10.33
N PRO A 113 10.53 11.95 10.08
CA PRO A 113 11.97 12.26 10.14
C PRO A 113 12.62 11.98 11.50
N ASP A 114 11.84 12.09 12.58
CA ASP A 114 12.29 12.01 13.97
C ASP A 114 11.87 10.70 14.68
N HIS A 115 10.92 9.95 14.12
CA HIS A 115 10.41 8.73 14.72
C HIS A 115 9.73 7.80 13.72
N LEU A 116 9.52 6.55 14.14
CA LEU A 116 8.69 5.58 13.44
C LEU A 116 7.51 5.20 14.34
N LYS A 117 6.40 4.77 13.74
CA LYS A 117 5.33 4.08 14.47
C LYS A 117 5.02 2.74 13.80
N ILE A 118 4.72 1.75 14.64
CA ILE A 118 4.18 0.45 14.25
C ILE A 118 3.09 0.04 15.24
N GLU A 119 2.27 -0.94 14.86
CA GLU A 119 1.32 -1.55 15.79
C GLU A 119 2.05 -2.32 16.92
N PRO A 120 1.40 -2.52 18.08
CA PRO A 120 2.03 -3.20 19.21
C PRO A 120 2.40 -4.65 18.89
N ASP A 121 3.71 -4.91 18.80
CA ASP A 121 4.30 -6.23 18.66
C ASP A 121 5.53 -6.35 19.54
N HIS A 122 5.51 -7.28 20.50
CA HIS A 122 6.59 -7.47 21.46
C HIS A 122 7.87 -8.04 20.82
N VAL A 123 7.76 -8.90 19.80
CA VAL A 123 8.91 -9.48 19.09
C VAL A 123 9.62 -8.40 18.30
N LEU A 124 8.87 -7.54 17.60
CA LEU A 124 9.43 -6.41 16.88
C LEU A 124 10.01 -5.36 17.86
N ALA A 125 9.35 -5.13 18.99
CA ALA A 125 9.86 -4.23 20.03
C ALA A 125 11.24 -4.70 20.55
N ASP A 126 11.39 -5.99 20.83
CA ASP A 126 12.66 -6.54 21.33
C ASP A 126 13.77 -6.50 20.27
N MET A 127 13.43 -6.79 19.01
CA MET A 127 14.34 -6.59 17.88
C MET A 127 14.83 -5.14 17.82
N LEU A 128 13.92 -4.16 17.87
CA LEU A 128 14.27 -2.74 17.78
C LEU A 128 15.10 -2.28 18.99
N ARG A 129 14.79 -2.77 20.19
CA ARG A 129 15.61 -2.53 21.39
C ARG A 129 17.02 -3.11 21.26
N SER A 130 17.17 -4.29 20.66
CA SER A 130 18.49 -4.89 20.39
C SER A 130 19.32 -4.07 19.39
N MET A 131 18.66 -3.27 18.54
CA MET A 131 19.28 -2.27 17.68
C MET A 131 19.59 -0.94 18.40
N HIS A 132 19.47 -0.89 19.73
CA HIS A 132 19.67 0.29 20.58
C HIS A 132 18.69 1.44 20.31
N LEU A 133 17.49 1.13 19.79
CA LEU A 133 16.42 2.10 19.64
C LEU A 133 15.57 2.19 20.90
N ILE A 134 14.99 3.38 21.12
CA ILE A 134 14.03 3.62 22.19
C ILE A 134 12.65 3.29 21.65
N VAL A 135 11.93 2.39 22.32
CA VAL A 135 10.59 1.93 21.92
C VAL A 135 9.62 2.19 23.06
N VAL A 136 8.62 3.03 22.84
CA VAL A 136 7.64 3.46 23.86
C VAL A 136 6.23 3.20 23.35
N ALA A 137 5.38 2.61 24.18
CA ALA A 137 3.95 2.48 23.88
C ALA A 137 3.23 3.82 24.10
N VAL A 138 2.47 4.27 23.10
CA VAL A 138 1.73 5.54 23.13
C VAL A 138 0.36 5.37 22.47
N GLU A 139 -0.59 6.26 22.80
CA GLU A 139 -1.87 6.41 22.11
C GLU A 139 -1.76 7.55 21.10
N GLU A 140 -1.53 7.23 19.83
CA GLU A 140 -1.37 8.23 18.77
C GLU A 140 -2.10 7.78 17.50
N ALA A 141 -2.48 8.74 16.65
CA ALA A 141 -3.02 8.41 15.33
C ALA A 141 -1.96 7.68 14.50
N PHE A 142 -2.38 6.65 13.76
CA PHE A 142 -1.47 5.80 12.99
C PHE A 142 -1.74 5.90 11.49
N GLU A 143 -0.77 6.38 10.72
CA GLU A 143 -0.86 6.56 9.26
C GLU A 143 0.31 5.84 8.57
N PRO A 144 0.28 4.50 8.51
CA PRO A 144 1.36 3.75 7.88
C PRO A 144 1.42 4.03 6.37
N GLU A 145 2.64 3.98 5.84
CA GLU A 145 2.90 4.18 4.42
C GLU A 145 2.15 3.16 3.56
N GLY A 146 1.69 3.59 2.39
CA GLY A 146 1.13 2.67 1.40
C GLY A 146 2.21 1.73 0.86
N GLY A 147 1.85 0.49 0.55
CA GLY A 147 2.77 -0.43 -0.11
C GLY A 147 3.21 0.10 -1.48
N ALA A 148 4.42 -0.25 -1.92
CA ALA A 148 5.03 0.26 -3.16
C ALA A 148 4.21 0.00 -4.44
N TYR A 149 3.28 -0.96 -4.40
CA TYR A 149 2.45 -1.35 -5.53
C TYR A 149 0.96 -0.98 -5.36
N GLY A 150 0.62 -0.30 -4.27
CA GLY A 150 -0.75 -0.10 -3.81
C GLY A 150 -1.18 1.36 -3.75
N SER A 151 -0.82 2.20 -4.74
CA SER A 151 -1.41 3.54 -4.92
C SER A 151 -0.95 4.22 -6.23
N HIS A 152 -1.08 3.54 -7.37
CA HIS A 152 -0.83 4.13 -8.70
C HIS A 152 -2.07 4.20 -9.59
N GLU A 153 -3.26 4.16 -9.01
CA GLU A 153 -4.51 4.37 -9.75
C GLU A 153 -5.27 5.55 -9.11
N HIS A 154 -5.90 6.40 -9.93
CA HIS A 154 -6.75 7.56 -9.58
C HIS A 154 -6.12 8.96 -9.68
N SER A 155 -4.93 9.11 -10.26
CA SER A 155 -4.51 10.41 -10.81
C SER A 155 -3.86 10.28 -12.19
N ARG A 156 -4.51 9.56 -13.11
CA ARG A 156 -4.43 9.85 -14.55
C ARG A 156 -5.82 9.65 -15.16
N GLY A 157 -6.34 10.71 -15.75
CA GLY A 157 -7.45 10.60 -16.69
C GLY A 157 -7.00 9.88 -17.97
N ALA A 158 -7.99 9.58 -18.81
CA ALA A 158 -7.93 8.88 -20.09
C ALA A 158 -7.84 7.35 -19.98
N GLY A 159 -9.00 6.71 -20.15
CA GLY A 159 -9.07 5.29 -20.44
C GLY A 159 -8.45 4.99 -21.79
N HIS A 160 -7.79 3.84 -21.86
CA HIS A 160 -7.56 3.07 -23.07
C HIS A 160 -7.46 1.59 -22.66
N ASP A 161 -8.61 0.92 -22.64
CA ASP A 161 -8.67 -0.54 -22.67
C ASP A 161 -8.13 -0.99 -24.03
N HIS A 162 -6.91 -1.54 -24.04
CA HIS A 162 -6.40 -2.31 -25.17
C HIS A 162 -6.46 -3.79 -24.83
N ALA A 163 -7.66 -4.36 -25.01
CA ALA A 163 -7.81 -5.79 -25.20
C ALA A 163 -7.20 -6.16 -26.56
N HIS A 164 -6.01 -6.76 -26.54
CA HIS A 164 -5.45 -7.40 -27.72
C HIS A 164 -5.84 -8.88 -27.72
N ASP A 165 -7.00 -9.14 -28.31
CA ASP A 165 -7.30 -10.44 -28.93
C ASP A 165 -6.53 -10.52 -30.26
N HIS A 166 -5.64 -11.49 -30.37
CA HIS A 166 -4.91 -11.79 -31.61
C HIS A 166 -5.00 -13.29 -31.91
N GLY A 167 -6.15 -13.70 -32.42
CA GLY A 167 -6.15 -14.71 -33.47
C GLY A 167 -5.47 -14.14 -34.73
N HIS A 168 -4.57 -14.91 -35.35
CA HIS A 168 -4.61 -15.29 -36.76
C HIS A 168 -3.37 -16.09 -37.17
N ALA A 169 -3.66 -17.13 -37.94
CA ALA A 169 -2.71 -18.02 -38.59
C ALA A 169 -2.04 -17.39 -39.82
N HIS A 170 -1.01 -18.11 -40.29
CA HIS A 170 -0.43 -18.23 -41.65
C HIS A 170 1.01 -17.75 -41.85
N GLY A 171 1.80 -18.68 -42.41
CA GLY A 171 2.50 -18.45 -43.67
C GLY A 171 3.90 -17.85 -43.56
N GLY A 172 4.92 -18.69 -43.76
CA GLY A 172 6.32 -18.27 -43.69
C GLY A 172 6.82 -17.42 -44.85
N SER A 173 8.03 -16.88 -44.70
CA SER A 173 9.09 -16.81 -45.71
C SER A 173 10.30 -16.04 -45.14
N LYS A 174 11.39 -16.02 -45.92
CA LYS A 174 12.81 -16.00 -45.54
C LYS A 174 13.40 -14.61 -45.22
N GLY A 175 14.33 -14.58 -44.25
CA GLY A 175 15.50 -13.67 -44.14
C GLY A 175 15.24 -12.16 -43.91
N PRO A 176 16.23 -11.31 -43.53
CA PRO A 176 17.67 -11.50 -43.45
C PRO A 176 18.29 -11.29 -42.04
N LYS A 177 19.61 -11.49 -41.94
CA LYS A 177 20.47 -11.54 -40.73
C LYS A 177 20.51 -10.20 -39.95
N PRO A 178 20.60 -10.22 -38.61
CA PRO A 178 20.75 -9.01 -37.81
C PRO A 178 22.17 -8.43 -37.87
N LEU A 179 22.22 -7.10 -37.76
CA LEU A 179 23.40 -6.25 -37.75
C LEU A 179 24.26 -6.49 -36.49
N VAL A 180 25.55 -6.68 -36.72
CA VAL A 180 26.60 -6.86 -35.71
C VAL A 180 26.98 -5.50 -35.10
N LEU A 181 26.93 -5.38 -33.77
CA LEU A 181 27.62 -4.35 -33.00
C LEU A 181 28.71 -5.04 -32.16
N ALA A 182 29.94 -4.95 -32.69
CA ALA A 182 31.27 -5.16 -32.12
C ALA A 182 31.57 -6.38 -31.21
N PRO A 183 32.71 -7.06 -31.44
CA PRO A 183 33.11 -8.28 -30.75
C PRO A 183 33.76 -7.94 -29.41
N GLU A 184 33.67 -8.86 -28.45
CA GLU A 184 34.78 -9.40 -27.65
C GLU A 184 34.18 -10.34 -26.59
N LEU A 185 34.84 -11.49 -26.40
CA LEU A 185 34.59 -12.53 -25.38
C LEU A 185 33.53 -13.59 -25.74
N LEU A 186 33.99 -14.50 -26.60
CA LEU A 186 33.51 -15.90 -26.66
C LEU A 186 33.93 -16.61 -25.36
N ASP A 187 32.97 -17.19 -24.65
CA ASP A 187 33.20 -18.39 -23.83
C ASP A 187 32.04 -19.36 -24.07
N ASP A 188 32.37 -20.47 -24.73
CA ASP A 188 31.50 -21.61 -25.00
C ASP A 188 31.17 -22.33 -23.69
N HIS A 189 29.89 -22.34 -23.31
CA HIS A 189 29.37 -23.33 -22.37
C HIS A 189 28.08 -23.95 -22.91
N ASP A 190 28.28 -25.06 -23.61
CA ASP A 190 27.28 -26.08 -23.93
C ASP A 190 26.80 -26.72 -22.62
N HIS A 191 25.56 -26.42 -22.24
CA HIS A 191 24.84 -27.15 -21.20
C HIS A 191 23.57 -27.76 -21.80
N SER A 192 23.76 -28.97 -22.33
CA SER A 192 22.72 -29.95 -22.56
C SER A 192 22.00 -30.27 -21.24
N HIS A 193 20.71 -29.96 -21.16
CA HIS A 193 19.83 -30.48 -20.13
C HIS A 193 18.82 -31.46 -20.75
N ASP A 194 18.88 -32.64 -20.16
CA ASP A 194 18.18 -33.90 -20.40
C ASP A 194 16.66 -33.79 -20.54
N HIS A 195 16.10 -34.44 -21.56
CA HIS A 195 14.67 -34.53 -21.82
C HIS A 195 14.08 -35.77 -21.12
N GLY A 196 13.54 -35.57 -19.91
CA GLY A 196 12.66 -36.54 -19.27
C GLY A 196 11.28 -36.55 -19.93
N HIS A 197 11.04 -37.48 -20.87
CA HIS A 197 9.69 -37.80 -21.33
C HIS A 197 9.33 -39.24 -20.97
N GLY A 198 8.65 -39.40 -19.83
CA GLY A 198 7.84 -40.57 -19.55
C GLY A 198 6.52 -40.45 -20.29
N HIS A 199 6.23 -41.37 -21.22
CA HIS A 199 4.86 -41.62 -21.65
C HIS A 199 4.59 -43.12 -21.76
N HIS A 200 3.50 -43.48 -21.08
CA HIS A 200 2.85 -44.77 -21.04
C HIS A 200 2.33 -45.21 -22.40
N GLY A 201 2.59 -46.49 -22.70
CA GLY A 201 1.63 -47.50 -23.17
C GLY A 201 0.79 -47.23 -24.42
N HIS A 202 0.93 -48.10 -25.42
CA HIS A 202 -0.22 -48.78 -26.03
C HIS A 202 0.16 -50.18 -26.50
N SER A 203 -0.80 -51.07 -26.31
CA SER A 203 -0.86 -52.51 -26.51
C SER A 203 -0.96 -52.95 -27.98
N HIS A 204 -0.41 -54.11 -28.28
CA HIS A 204 -1.12 -55.21 -28.94
C HIS A 204 -0.43 -56.55 -28.66
#